data_AF-A0A7C4VK20-F1
#
_entry.id   AF-A0A7C4VK20-F1
#
_cell.length_a   1.000
_cell.length_b   1.000
_cell.length_c   1.000
_cell.angle_alpha   90.00
_cell.angle_beta   90.00
_cell.angle_gamma   90.00
#
_symmetry.space_group_name_H-M   'P 1'
#
loop_
_entity.id
_entity.type
_entity.pdbx_description
1 polymer ?
#
loop_
_entity_poly.entity_id
_entity_poly.type
_entity_poly.pdbx_seq_one_letter_code
_entity_poly.pdbx_strand_id
1 'polypeptide(L)'
;MAATQWIETPVVVDEDVIRRGNVLEIIDPVWWSADFYQDKARYELSLSRFTRPQRLVWAISWYQSEVFNGGHDQFFDNSTGMVWHDALEGLKEVGAEPVAAVLAEAVRRLGGSPSFDREERQDQLSALYEAGGTLSDLDEAFFAMPARFDLEATVLAYIRSNAAAFHFDGVVKRPPRSR
;
A
#
# COMPACT_ATOMS: atom_id res chain seq x y z
N MET A 1 16.11 24.10 -10.92
CA MET A 1 15.81 22.65 -10.90
C MET A 1 15.17 22.30 -12.22
N ALA A 2 15.71 21.32 -12.97
CA ALA A 2 15.05 20.87 -14.20
C ALA A 2 13.73 20.21 -13.82
N ALA A 3 12.63 20.58 -14.48
CA ALA A 3 11.35 19.90 -14.28
C ALA A 3 11.54 18.42 -14.64
N THR A 4 11.18 17.51 -13.72
CA THR A 4 11.16 16.08 -14.02
C THR A 4 10.22 15.85 -15.19
N GLN A 5 10.79 15.49 -16.35
CA GLN A 5 10.00 15.15 -17.52
C GLN A 5 9.32 13.81 -17.26
N TRP A 6 8.00 13.78 -17.31
CA TRP A 6 7.23 12.53 -17.26
C TRP A 6 7.08 11.98 -18.68
N ILE A 7 7.36 10.69 -18.85
CA ILE A 7 7.24 10.02 -20.14
C ILE A 7 6.19 8.92 -20.09
N GLU A 8 5.47 8.75 -21.19
CA GLU A 8 4.59 7.62 -21.40
C GLU A 8 5.44 6.38 -21.67
N THR A 9 5.27 5.36 -20.84
CA THR A 9 6.01 4.11 -20.93
C THR A 9 5.04 2.94 -21.07
N PRO A 10 5.13 2.16 -22.14
CA PRO A 10 4.43 0.88 -22.22
C PRO A 10 4.93 -0.05 -21.11
N VAL A 11 4.00 -0.70 -20.43
CA VAL A 11 4.26 -1.71 -19.41
C VAL A 11 3.38 -2.91 -19.70
N VAL A 12 4.00 -4.09 -19.68
CA VAL A 12 3.31 -5.37 -19.80
C VAL A 12 3.63 -6.17 -18.55
N VAL A 13 2.59 -6.67 -17.89
CA VAL A 13 2.67 -7.68 -16.83
C VAL A 13 1.98 -8.92 -17.38
N ASP A 14 2.79 -9.92 -17.70
CA ASP A 14 2.35 -11.22 -18.21
C ASP A 14 2.78 -12.34 -17.27
N GLU A 15 2.53 -13.59 -17.67
CA GLU A 15 2.90 -14.78 -16.92
C GLU A 15 4.41 -14.87 -16.65
N ASP A 16 5.27 -14.33 -17.52
CA ASP A 16 6.72 -14.34 -17.32
C ASP A 16 7.13 -13.38 -16.21
N VAL A 17 6.55 -12.17 -16.20
CA VAL A 17 6.73 -11.20 -15.10
C VAL A 17 6.27 -11.79 -13.78
N ILE A 18 5.06 -12.37 -13.75
CA ILE A 18 4.49 -12.99 -12.53
C ILE A 18 5.37 -14.15 -12.04
N ARG A 19 5.90 -14.98 -12.94
CA ARG A 19 6.76 -16.12 -12.58
C ARG A 19 8.07 -15.69 -11.92
N ARG A 20 8.67 -14.58 -12.35
CA ARG A 20 9.88 -14.01 -11.72
C ARG A 20 9.64 -13.61 -10.26
N GLY A 21 8.39 -13.34 -9.89
CA GLY A 21 7.99 -13.17 -8.50
C GLY A 21 8.49 -11.90 -7.83
N ASN A 22 8.78 -10.85 -8.60
CA ASN A 22 9.05 -9.52 -8.03
C ASN A 22 7.72 -8.78 -7.86
N VAL A 23 7.24 -8.67 -6.61
CA VAL A 23 5.95 -8.03 -6.30
C VAL A 23 5.89 -6.61 -6.87
N LEU A 24 6.95 -5.81 -6.66
CA LEU A 24 7.00 -4.41 -7.13
C LEU A 24 6.93 -4.30 -8.65
N GLU A 25 7.55 -5.23 -9.38
CA GLU A 25 7.45 -5.24 -10.84
C GLU A 25 6.02 -5.59 -11.30
N ILE A 26 5.35 -6.51 -10.61
CA ILE A 26 3.98 -6.94 -10.91
C ILE A 26 2.97 -5.82 -10.66
N ILE A 27 3.17 -5.00 -9.62
CA ILE A 27 2.32 -3.84 -9.32
C ILE A 27 2.83 -2.51 -9.88
N ASP A 28 3.93 -2.51 -10.65
CA ASP A 28 4.50 -1.31 -11.29
C ASP A 28 3.43 -0.48 -12.04
N PRO A 29 2.46 -1.08 -12.76
CA PRO A 29 1.39 -0.32 -13.38
C PRO A 29 0.57 0.52 -12.41
N VAL A 30 0.22 -0.04 -11.25
CA VAL A 30 -0.57 0.63 -10.20
C VAL A 30 0.28 1.70 -9.52
N TRP A 31 1.55 1.37 -9.25
CA TRP A 31 2.52 2.26 -8.59
C TRP A 31 2.66 3.62 -9.30
N TRP A 32 2.66 3.60 -10.63
CA TRP A 32 2.79 4.82 -11.45
C TRP A 32 1.47 5.47 -11.86
N SER A 33 0.33 4.91 -11.43
CA SER A 33 -0.99 5.40 -11.85
C SER A 33 -1.87 5.86 -10.69
N ALA A 34 -1.68 5.31 -9.49
CA ALA A 34 -2.45 5.68 -8.31
C ALA A 34 -2.18 7.13 -7.88
N ASP A 35 -3.25 7.86 -7.55
CA ASP A 35 -3.18 9.23 -7.02
C ASP A 35 -3.85 9.29 -5.64
N PHE A 36 -3.04 9.29 -4.59
CA PHE A 36 -3.50 9.41 -3.21
C PHE A 36 -3.15 10.78 -2.59
N TYR A 37 -2.78 11.77 -3.42
CA TYR A 37 -2.36 13.10 -2.95
C TYR A 37 -3.52 14.08 -2.83
N GLN A 38 -4.65 13.78 -3.47
CA GLN A 38 -5.84 14.62 -3.50
C GLN A 38 -6.91 14.03 -2.55
N ASP A 39 -8.14 13.91 -3.04
CA ASP A 39 -9.26 13.33 -2.31
C ASP A 39 -9.51 11.86 -2.65
N LYS A 40 -10.41 11.23 -1.87
CA LYS A 40 -10.83 9.83 -2.05
C LYS A 40 -11.42 9.54 -3.43
N ALA A 41 -12.15 10.49 -4.03
CA ALA A 41 -12.76 10.28 -5.35
C ALA A 41 -11.68 10.24 -6.46
N ARG A 42 -10.65 11.07 -6.36
CA ARG A 42 -9.47 11.03 -7.24
C ARG A 42 -8.68 9.75 -7.05
N TYR A 43 -8.49 9.32 -5.80
CA TYR A 43 -7.90 8.03 -5.48
C TYR A 43 -8.65 6.87 -6.16
N GLU A 44 -9.96 6.76 -5.96
CA GLU A 44 -10.77 5.72 -6.60
C GLU A 44 -10.76 5.78 -8.12
N LEU A 45 -10.85 6.99 -8.69
CA LEU A 45 -10.82 7.20 -10.14
C LEU A 45 -9.48 6.75 -10.72
N SER A 46 -8.36 7.09 -10.07
CA SER A 46 -7.00 6.70 -10.50
C SER A 46 -6.82 5.18 -10.54
N LEU A 47 -7.54 4.47 -9.67
CA LEU A 47 -7.49 3.01 -9.56
C LEU A 47 -8.53 2.27 -10.40
N SER A 48 -9.48 2.98 -11.01
CA SER A 48 -10.65 2.39 -11.69
C SER A 48 -10.33 1.43 -12.84
N ARG A 49 -9.15 1.55 -13.45
CA ARG A 49 -8.69 0.67 -14.54
C ARG A 49 -7.99 -0.60 -14.06
N PHE A 50 -7.71 -0.74 -12.76
CA PHE A 50 -6.99 -1.87 -12.19
C PHE A 50 -7.94 -2.85 -11.54
N THR A 51 -7.55 -4.12 -11.56
CA THR A 51 -8.32 -5.17 -10.88
C THR A 51 -8.22 -4.99 -9.38
N ARG A 52 -9.19 -5.56 -8.66
CA ARG A 52 -9.17 -5.50 -7.20
C ARG A 52 -7.89 -6.16 -6.60
N PRO A 53 -7.43 -7.34 -7.05
CA PRO A 53 -6.16 -7.92 -6.58
C PRO A 53 -4.94 -7.01 -6.77
N GLN A 54 -4.84 -6.32 -7.91
CA GLN A 54 -3.75 -5.36 -8.17
C GLN A 54 -3.75 -4.22 -7.16
N ARG A 55 -4.93 -3.63 -6.90
CA ARG A 55 -5.11 -2.55 -5.93
C ARG A 55 -4.73 -2.97 -4.51
N LEU A 56 -5.17 -4.14 -4.08
CA LEU A 56 -4.90 -4.64 -2.73
C LEU A 56 -3.40 -4.88 -2.49
N VAL A 57 -2.74 -5.60 -3.40
CA VAL A 57 -1.30 -5.89 -3.25
C VAL A 57 -0.49 -4.59 -3.27
N TRP A 58 -0.89 -3.62 -4.09
CA TRP A 58 -0.29 -2.30 -4.10
C TRP A 58 -0.47 -1.55 -2.78
N ALA A 59 -1.67 -1.58 -2.19
CA ALA A 59 -1.94 -0.95 -0.90
C ALA A 59 -1.13 -1.61 0.25
N ILE A 60 -1.01 -2.94 0.25
CA ILE A 60 -0.14 -3.67 1.18
C ILE A 60 1.31 -3.19 1.04
N SER A 61 1.80 -3.04 -0.20
CA SER A 61 3.18 -2.64 -0.47
C SER A 61 3.47 -1.22 0.03
N TRP A 62 2.53 -0.28 -0.13
CA TRP A 62 2.65 1.06 0.44
C TRP A 62 2.61 1.08 1.97
N TYR A 63 1.70 0.31 2.57
CA TYR A 63 1.65 0.15 4.03
C TYR A 63 3.00 -0.35 4.57
N GLN A 64 3.56 -1.41 3.98
CA GLN A 64 4.88 -1.92 4.36
C GLN A 64 5.96 -0.85 4.19
N SER A 65 6.02 -0.19 3.04
CA SER A 65 7.04 0.82 2.74
C SER A 65 7.05 1.96 3.76
N GLU A 66 5.88 2.46 4.14
CA GLU A 66 5.76 3.55 5.11
C GLU A 66 6.16 3.11 6.52
N VAL A 67 5.66 1.94 6.97
CA VAL A 67 6.01 1.40 8.29
C VAL A 67 7.50 1.08 8.40
N PHE A 68 8.12 0.53 7.35
CA PHE A 68 9.57 0.32 7.34
C PHE A 68 10.37 1.62 7.39
N ASN A 69 9.85 2.72 6.83
CA ASN A 69 10.57 3.98 6.76
C ASN A 69 10.38 4.87 8.01
N GLY A 70 9.22 4.81 8.66
CA GLY A 70 8.93 5.67 9.82
C GLY A 70 7.84 5.16 10.76
N GLY A 71 7.54 3.86 10.75
CA GLY A 71 6.51 3.26 11.60
C GLY A 71 5.09 3.60 11.16
N HIS A 72 4.13 3.17 11.98
CA HIS A 72 2.71 3.47 11.76
C HIS A 72 2.42 4.98 11.84
N ASP A 73 3.23 5.74 12.59
CA ASP A 73 3.17 7.20 12.64
C ASP A 73 3.27 7.79 11.24
N GLN A 74 4.31 7.43 10.51
CA GLN A 74 4.53 7.94 9.17
C GLN A 74 3.43 7.46 8.21
N PHE A 75 2.98 6.21 8.33
CA PHE A 75 1.89 5.68 7.51
C PHE A 75 0.59 6.50 7.67
N PHE A 76 0.22 6.85 8.89
CA PHE A 76 -1.00 7.64 9.14
C PHE A 76 -0.80 9.15 8.98
N ASP A 77 0.41 9.69 9.16
CA ASP A 77 0.69 11.12 8.96
C ASP A 77 0.78 11.49 7.47
N ASN A 78 1.40 10.65 6.65
CA ASN A 78 1.60 10.92 5.22
C ASN A 78 0.31 10.74 4.41
N SER A 79 0.26 11.32 3.20
CA SER A 79 -0.86 11.13 2.24
C SER A 79 -1.13 9.65 1.93
N THR A 80 -0.11 8.79 2.01
CA THR A 80 -0.19 7.35 1.80
C THR A 80 -1.17 6.66 2.75
N GLY A 81 -1.45 7.21 3.93
CA GLY A 81 -2.49 6.69 4.80
C GLY A 81 -3.88 6.60 4.13
N MET A 82 -4.13 7.29 3.01
CA MET A 82 -5.32 7.11 2.15
C MET A 82 -5.60 5.63 1.83
N VAL A 83 -4.55 4.80 1.75
CA VAL A 83 -4.66 3.39 1.34
C VAL A 83 -4.97 2.45 2.51
N TRP A 84 -5.11 2.94 3.75
CA TRP A 84 -5.26 2.10 4.95
C TRP A 84 -6.37 1.05 4.84
N HIS A 85 -7.49 1.43 4.23
CA HIS A 85 -8.65 0.55 4.07
C HIS A 85 -8.34 -0.58 3.08
N ASP A 86 -7.80 -0.24 1.91
CA ASP A 86 -7.41 -1.22 0.89
C ASP A 86 -6.26 -2.11 1.38
N ALA A 87 -5.32 -1.57 2.17
CA ALA A 87 -4.24 -2.35 2.78
C ALA A 87 -4.80 -3.37 3.79
N LEU A 88 -5.73 -2.96 4.66
CA LEU A 88 -6.35 -3.84 5.64
C LEU A 88 -7.21 -4.93 4.98
N GLU A 89 -8.00 -4.58 3.97
CA GLU A 89 -8.73 -5.58 3.17
C GLU A 89 -7.77 -6.53 2.46
N GLY A 90 -6.68 -5.99 1.91
CA GLY A 90 -5.66 -6.76 1.21
C GLY A 90 -5.00 -7.79 2.10
N LEU A 91 -4.53 -7.37 3.29
CA LEU A 91 -3.91 -8.27 4.26
C LEU A 91 -4.86 -9.40 4.67
N LYS A 92 -6.16 -9.14 4.82
CA LYS A 92 -7.15 -10.18 5.09
C LYS A 92 -7.32 -11.13 3.92
N GLU A 93 -7.39 -10.59 2.70
CA GLU A 93 -7.64 -11.37 1.50
C GLU A 93 -6.48 -12.28 1.10
N VAL A 94 -5.25 -11.82 1.30
CA VAL A 94 -4.06 -12.64 1.02
C VAL A 94 -3.81 -13.69 2.11
N GLY A 95 -4.54 -13.67 3.23
CA GLY A 95 -4.31 -14.56 4.38
C GLY A 95 -3.10 -14.16 5.23
N ALA A 96 -2.90 -12.84 5.40
CA ALA A 96 -1.87 -12.27 6.27
C ALA A 96 -2.48 -11.79 7.60
N GLU A 97 -3.23 -12.67 8.28
CA GLU A 97 -3.97 -12.32 9.50
C GLU A 97 -3.11 -11.69 10.60
N PRO A 98 -1.87 -12.16 10.89
CA PRO A 98 -1.04 -11.54 11.92
C PRO A 98 -0.72 -10.07 11.60
N VAL A 99 -0.49 -9.74 10.33
CA VAL A 99 -0.20 -8.36 9.89
C VAL A 99 -1.50 -7.54 9.83
N ALA A 100 -2.60 -8.14 9.35
CA ALA A 100 -3.91 -7.52 9.36
C ALA A 100 -4.34 -7.14 10.78
N ALA A 101 -4.03 -7.95 11.78
CA ALA A 101 -4.31 -7.67 13.18
C ALA A 101 -3.56 -6.45 13.71
N VAL A 102 -2.28 -6.28 13.32
CA VAL A 102 -1.48 -5.10 13.68
C VAL A 102 -2.10 -3.83 13.09
N LEU A 103 -2.38 -3.83 11.78
CA LEU A 103 -2.99 -2.66 11.13
C LEU A 103 -4.41 -2.39 11.66
N ALA A 104 -5.22 -3.42 11.91
CA ALA A 104 -6.56 -3.27 12.48
C ALA A 104 -6.52 -2.65 13.88
N GLU A 105 -5.54 -3.01 14.70
CA GLU A 105 -5.36 -2.43 16.03
C GLU A 105 -4.92 -0.96 15.93
N ALA A 106 -4.04 -0.62 14.99
CA ALA A 106 -3.67 0.78 14.74
C ALA A 106 -4.89 1.62 14.31
N VAL A 107 -5.67 1.10 13.36
CA VAL A 107 -6.95 1.69 12.92
C VAL A 107 -7.91 1.89 14.11
N ARG A 108 -8.01 0.91 15.01
CA ARG A 108 -8.84 1.00 16.22
C ARG A 108 -8.37 2.11 17.16
N ARG A 109 -7.05 2.28 17.35
CA ARG A 109 -6.48 3.34 18.20
C ARG A 109 -6.73 4.74 17.64
N LEU A 110 -6.79 4.88 16.31
CA LEU A 110 -7.21 6.12 15.63
C LEU A 110 -8.75 6.31 15.60
N GLY A 111 -9.51 5.59 16.43
CA GLY A 111 -10.97 5.74 16.52
C GLY A 111 -11.77 4.81 15.60
N GLY A 112 -11.11 3.84 14.95
CA GLY A 112 -11.76 2.78 14.15
C GLY A 112 -12.09 3.17 12.70
N SER A 113 -12.04 4.47 12.38
CA SER A 113 -12.24 4.98 11.02
C SER A 113 -11.29 6.16 10.75
N PRO A 114 -9.98 5.90 10.53
CA PRO A 114 -9.05 6.94 10.13
C PRO A 114 -9.57 7.69 8.91
N SER A 115 -9.50 9.02 8.92
CA SER A 115 -10.00 9.83 7.82
C SER A 115 -9.19 9.56 6.54
N PHE A 116 -9.87 9.65 5.41
CA PHE A 116 -9.20 9.67 4.10
C PHE A 116 -8.59 11.03 3.82
N ASP A 117 -9.13 12.09 4.43
CA ASP A 117 -8.48 13.40 4.45
C ASP A 117 -7.24 13.35 5.34
N ARG A 118 -6.15 13.94 4.85
CA ARG A 118 -4.87 13.88 5.55
C ARG A 118 -4.88 14.71 6.82
N GLU A 119 -5.38 15.95 6.77
CA GLU A 119 -5.35 16.87 7.91
C GLU A 119 -6.23 16.32 9.04
N GLU A 120 -7.45 15.86 8.71
CA GLU A 120 -8.32 15.22 9.70
C GLU A 120 -7.70 13.96 10.33
N ARG A 121 -6.95 13.18 9.55
CA ARG A 121 -6.25 12.00 10.07
C ARG A 121 -5.06 12.36 10.96
N GLN A 122 -4.35 13.44 10.64
CA GLN A 122 -3.29 13.98 11.49
C GLN A 122 -3.84 14.48 12.83
N ASP A 123 -5.05 15.07 12.83
CA ASP A 123 -5.76 15.44 14.06
C ASP A 123 -6.15 14.20 14.88
N GLN A 124 -6.62 13.13 14.24
CA GLN A 124 -6.90 11.85 14.91
C GLN A 124 -5.64 11.25 15.55
N LEU A 125 -4.51 11.29 14.84
CA LEU A 125 -3.22 10.82 15.36
C LEU A 125 -2.72 11.68 16.53
N SER A 126 -2.86 13.01 16.42
CA SER A 126 -2.49 13.94 17.50
C SER A 126 -3.35 13.72 18.75
N ALA A 127 -4.67 13.57 18.59
CA ALA A 127 -5.58 13.29 19.69
C ALA A 127 -5.27 11.96 20.41
N LEU A 128 -4.84 10.92 19.69
CA LEU A 128 -4.35 9.68 20.29
C LEU A 128 -3.17 9.94 21.23
N TYR A 129 -2.21 10.77 20.81
CA TYR A 129 -1.01 11.08 21.60
C TYR A 129 -1.26 12.02 22.76
N GLU A 130 -2.13 13.02 22.59
CA GLU A 130 -2.58 13.88 23.70
C GLU A 130 -3.31 13.08 24.79
N ALA A 131 -4.01 12.01 24.43
CA ALA A 131 -4.64 11.08 25.36
C ALA A 131 -3.65 10.08 26.01
N GLY A 132 -2.36 10.15 25.67
CA GLY A 132 -1.32 9.24 26.17
C GLY A 132 -1.27 7.88 25.49
N GLY A 133 -1.93 7.72 24.34
CA GLY A 133 -1.79 6.55 23.49
C GLY A 133 -0.46 6.50 22.74
N THR A 134 -0.20 5.40 22.05
CA THR A 134 0.98 5.21 21.19
C THR A 134 0.70 4.17 20.10
N LEU A 135 1.53 4.12 19.05
CA LEU A 135 1.57 3.05 18.06
C LEU A 135 2.90 2.24 18.12
N SER A 136 3.84 2.60 19.00
CA SER A 136 5.19 2.01 19.00
C SER A 136 5.22 0.50 19.27
N ASP A 137 4.32 -0.03 20.10
CA ASP A 137 4.20 -1.48 20.32
C ASP A 137 3.69 -2.22 19.06
N LEU A 138 2.94 -1.54 18.20
CA LEU A 138 2.51 -2.08 16.91
C LEU A 138 3.66 -2.08 15.90
N ASP A 139 4.52 -1.07 15.95
CA ASP A 139 5.78 -1.07 15.19
C ASP A 139 6.68 -2.22 15.62
N GLU A 140 6.90 -2.40 16.93
CA GLU A 140 7.67 -3.52 17.47
C GLU A 140 7.08 -4.87 17.04
N ALA A 141 5.74 -5.01 17.12
CA ALA A 141 5.06 -6.20 16.64
C ALA A 141 5.30 -6.42 15.14
N PHE A 142 5.19 -5.38 14.31
CA PHE A 142 5.41 -5.47 12.87
C PHE A 142 6.87 -5.85 12.53
N PHE A 143 7.85 -5.21 13.16
CA PHE A 143 9.27 -5.50 12.91
C PHE A 143 9.71 -6.88 13.40
N ALA A 144 9.05 -7.43 14.41
CA ALA A 144 9.26 -8.82 14.85
C ALA A 144 8.55 -9.86 13.95
N MET A 145 7.70 -9.43 13.00
CA MET A 145 6.89 -10.31 12.17
C MET A 145 7.69 -11.31 11.31
N PRO A 146 8.82 -10.94 10.67
CA PRO A 146 9.57 -11.87 9.82
C PRO A 146 10.07 -13.14 10.53
N ALA A 147 10.20 -13.12 11.86
CA ALA A 147 10.56 -14.30 12.65
C ALA A 147 9.43 -15.35 12.75
N ARG A 148 8.20 -14.99 12.39
CA ARG A 148 6.99 -15.81 12.61
C ARG A 148 6.04 -15.88 11.42
N PHE A 149 6.14 -14.96 10.46
CA PHE A 149 5.26 -14.90 9.30
C PHE A 149 5.98 -14.25 8.10
N ASP A 150 5.93 -14.92 6.96
CA ASP A 150 6.52 -14.43 5.70
C ASP A 150 5.43 -13.75 4.85
N LEU A 151 5.34 -12.43 4.99
CA LEU A 151 4.35 -11.64 4.26
C LEU A 151 4.61 -11.64 2.75
N GLU A 152 5.86 -11.58 2.32
CA GLU A 152 6.21 -11.52 0.90
C GLU A 152 5.85 -12.83 0.20
N ALA A 153 6.17 -13.98 0.81
CA ALA A 153 5.79 -15.29 0.29
C ALA A 153 4.27 -15.47 0.22
N THR A 154 3.54 -15.00 1.23
CA THR A 154 2.06 -15.05 1.25
C THR A 154 1.46 -14.19 0.13
N VAL A 155 1.93 -12.96 -0.05
CA VAL A 155 1.49 -12.08 -1.14
C VAL A 155 1.81 -12.69 -2.50
N LEU A 156 3.00 -13.28 -2.70
CA LEU A 156 3.36 -13.96 -3.94
C LEU A 156 2.51 -15.19 -4.24
N ALA A 157 2.17 -15.97 -3.22
CA ALA A 157 1.27 -17.12 -3.38
C ALA A 157 -0.13 -16.68 -3.82
N TYR A 158 -0.64 -15.58 -3.24
CA TYR A 158 -1.91 -14.98 -3.66
C TYR A 158 -1.85 -14.47 -5.11
N ILE A 159 -0.78 -13.75 -5.49
CA ILE A 159 -0.58 -13.28 -6.86
C ILE A 159 -0.61 -14.45 -7.85
N ARG A 160 0.16 -15.51 -7.59
CA ARG A 160 0.23 -16.68 -8.48
C ARG A 160 -1.10 -17.41 -8.60
N SER A 161 -1.85 -17.49 -7.51
CA SER A 161 -3.19 -18.12 -7.50
C SER A 161 -4.24 -17.27 -8.24
N ASN A 162 -3.95 -15.99 -8.47
CA ASN A 162 -4.82 -15.02 -9.14
C ASN A 162 -4.14 -14.39 -10.37
N ALA A 163 -3.20 -15.09 -11.01
CA ALA A 163 -2.27 -14.51 -12.00
C ALA A 163 -2.98 -13.72 -13.11
N ALA A 164 -4.09 -14.24 -13.64
CA ALA A 164 -4.88 -13.58 -14.68
C ALA A 164 -5.39 -12.18 -14.27
N ALA A 165 -5.65 -11.94 -12.99
CA ALA A 165 -6.07 -10.63 -12.48
C ALA A 165 -4.92 -9.62 -12.40
N PHE A 166 -3.67 -10.09 -12.42
CA PHE A 166 -2.48 -9.24 -12.41
C PHE A 166 -1.98 -8.90 -13.80
N HIS A 167 -2.52 -9.52 -14.85
CA HIS A 167 -2.18 -9.16 -16.22
C HIS A 167 -2.48 -7.69 -16.51
N PHE A 168 -1.55 -7.05 -17.18
CA PHE A 168 -1.67 -5.65 -17.60
C PHE A 168 -0.96 -5.48 -18.94
N ASP A 169 -1.61 -4.79 -19.87
CA ASP A 169 -0.99 -4.29 -21.10
C ASP A 169 -1.50 -2.87 -21.29
N GLY A 170 -0.59 -1.90 -21.19
CA GLY A 170 -0.96 -0.51 -21.33
C GLY A 170 0.19 0.45 -21.07
N VAL A 171 -0.18 1.73 -20.98
CA VAL A 171 0.77 2.82 -20.78
C VAL A 171 0.60 3.41 -19.39
N VAL A 172 1.72 3.72 -18.75
CA VAL A 172 1.83 4.51 -17.51
C VAL A 172 2.70 5.74 -17.71
N LYS A 173 2.57 6.75 -16.85
CA LYS A 173 3.43 7.94 -16.85
C LYS A 173 4.44 7.83 -15.72
N ARG A 174 5.73 7.84 -16.04
CA ARG A 174 6.81 7.77 -15.05
C ARG A 174 8.02 8.61 -15.45
N PRO A 175 8.92 8.99 -14.52
CA PRO A 175 10.19 9.61 -14.89
C PRO A 175 11.01 8.69 -15.80
N PRO A 176 11.84 9.24 -16.71
CA PRO A 176 12.75 8.45 -17.52
C PRO A 176 13.71 7.68 -16.62
N ARG A 177 13.97 6.41 -16.97
CA ARG A 177 15.02 5.65 -16.30
C ARG A 177 16.34 6.41 -16.43
N SER A 178 17.01 6.64 -15.30
CA SER A 178 18.41 7.08 -15.30
C SER A 178 19.22 6.06 -16.10
N ARG A 179 19.95 6.56 -17.11
CA ARG A 179 20.90 5.74 -17.88
C ARG A 179 22.05 5.28 -17.02
#